data_AF-A0A1Q7PCS9-F1
#
_entry.id   AF-A0A1Q7PCS9-F1
#
_cell.length_a   1.000
_cell.length_b   1.000
_cell.length_c   1.000
_cell.angle_alpha   90.00
_cell.angle_beta   90.00
_cell.angle_gamma   90.00
#
_symmetry.space_group_name_H-M   'P 1'
#
loop_
_entity.id
_entity.type
_entity.pdbx_description
1 polymer ?
#
loop_
_entity_poly.entity_id
_entity_poly.type
_entity_poly.pdbx_seq_one_letter_code
_entity_poly.pdbx_strand_id
1 'polypeptide(L)' 'KVIIEGVNVVKRHTKPTQKMPQGGIVEKEAPVYGSRVMMVCPKCGRAARVGHGYLADGTKVRVCKRCGEQIEK' A
#
# COMPACT_ATOMS: atom_id res chain seq x y z
N LYS A 1 9.30 0.76 -2.34
CA LYS A 1 8.59 -0.49 -2.74
C LYS A 1 7.53 -0.77 -1.68
N VAL A 2 6.39 -1.36 -2.03
CA VAL A 2 5.26 -1.60 -1.13
C VAL A 2 4.87 -3.08 -1.23
N ILE A 3 4.49 -3.70 -0.12
CA ILE A 3 3.95 -5.06 -0.09
C ILE A 3 2.43 -4.91 0.04
N ILE A 4 1.69 -5.56 -0.85
CA ILE A 4 0.24 -5.51 -0.89
C ILE A 4 -0.25 -6.95 -0.76
N GLU A 5 -1.19 -7.18 0.15
CA GLU A 5 -1.80 -8.48 0.35
C GLU A 5 -2.45 -8.99 -0.94
N GLY A 6 -2.21 -10.26 -1.27
CA GLY A 6 -2.75 -10.92 -2.46
C GLY A 6 -2.20 -10.44 -3.81
N VAL A 7 -1.29 -9.46 -3.84
CA VAL A 7 -0.70 -8.94 -5.08
C VAL A 7 0.76 -9.36 -5.18
N ASN A 8 1.17 -9.77 -6.38
CA ASN A 8 2.55 -10.18 -6.68
C ASN A 8 3.01 -11.37 -5.81
N VAL A 9 2.18 -12.40 -5.70
CA VAL A 9 2.50 -13.63 -4.96
C VAL A 9 3.56 -14.42 -5.72
N VAL A 10 4.66 -14.71 -5.05
CA VAL A 10 5.76 -15.51 -5.59
C VAL A 10 5.93 -16.80 -4.80
N LYS A 11 6.21 -17.88 -5.51
CA LYS A 11 6.56 -19.17 -4.93
C LYS A 11 8.05 -19.17 -4.58
N ARG A 12 8.36 -19.15 -3.28
CA ARG A 12 9.73 -19.16 -2.76
C ARG A 12 10.07 -20.51 -2.14
N HIS A 13 11.05 -21.18 -2.72
CA HIS A 13 11.66 -22.36 -2.13
C HIS A 13 12.40 -21.97 -0.85
N THR A 14 11.95 -22.50 0.27
CA THR A 14 12.49 -22.17 1.60
C THR A 14 13.10 -23.43 2.19
N LYS A 15 14.38 -23.33 2.59
CA LYS A 15 15.07 -24.42 3.27
C LYS A 15 14.38 -24.71 4.62
N PRO A 16 14.37 -25.95 5.09
CA PRO A 16 13.88 -26.30 6.41
C PRO A 16 14.54 -25.44 7.49
N THR A 17 13.75 -24.97 8.46
CA THR A 17 14.24 -24.24 9.63
C THR A 17 13.60 -24.80 10.89
N GLN A 18 14.11 -24.48 12.08
CA GLN A 18 13.56 -24.99 13.35
C GLN A 18 12.07 -24.65 13.55
N LYS A 19 11.61 -23.52 12.98
CA LYS A 19 10.20 -23.11 12.97
C LYS A 19 9.37 -23.75 11.86
N MET A 20 10.02 -24.27 10.81
CA MET A 20 9.36 -24.89 9.66
C MET A 20 10.19 -26.09 9.17
N PRO A 21 10.15 -27.22 9.90
CA PRO A 21 11.06 -28.36 9.69
C PRO A 21 10.76 -29.18 8.44
N GLN A 22 9.57 -29.10 7.86
CA GLN A 22 9.28 -29.74 6.56
C GLN A 22 9.93 -28.99 5.38
N GLY A 23 10.32 -27.71 5.55
CA GLY A 23 10.71 -26.87 4.41
C GLY A 23 9.60 -26.83 3.35
N GLY A 24 9.90 -26.30 2.17
CA GLY A 24 9.00 -26.40 1.02
C GLY A 24 8.82 -25.11 0.25
N ILE A 25 7.78 -25.10 -0.58
CA ILE A 25 7.41 -23.95 -1.40
C ILE A 25 6.43 -23.09 -0.59
N VAL A 26 6.88 -21.90 -0.21
CA VAL A 26 6.05 -20.93 0.50
C VAL A 26 5.60 -19.86 -0.47
N GLU A 27 4.30 -19.55 -0.46
CA GLU A 27 3.75 -18.40 -1.17
C GLU A 27 3.95 -17.15 -0.32
N LYS A 28 4.57 -16.13 -0.91
CA LYS A 28 4.81 -14.85 -0.24
C LYS A 28 4.56 -13.69 -1.18
N GLU A 29 4.00 -12.60 -0.67
CA GLU A 29 3.82 -11.37 -1.43
C GLU A 29 5.18 -10.72 -1.68
N ALA A 30 5.49 -10.48 -2.94
CA ALA A 30 6.70 -9.80 -3.37
C ALA A 30 6.46 -8.28 -3.48
N PRO A 31 7.49 -7.47 -3.21
CA PRO A 31 7.37 -6.02 -3.23
C PRO A 31 7.05 -5.48 -4.64
N VAL A 32 6.11 -4.56 -4.71
CA VAL A 32 5.76 -3.78 -5.91
C VAL A 32 6.40 -2.39 -5.83
N TYR A 33 6.72 -1.80 -6.99
CA TYR A 33 7.23 -0.43 -7.04
C TYR A 33 6.18 0.58 -6.57
N GLY A 34 6.58 1.55 -5.74
CA GLY A 34 5.66 2.56 -5.19
C GLY A 34 5.03 3.47 -6.25
N SER A 35 5.67 3.60 -7.42
CA SER A 35 5.11 4.32 -8.56
C SER A 35 3.95 3.60 -9.27
N ARG A 36 3.79 2.28 -9.04
CA ARG A 36 2.72 1.46 -9.64
C ARG A 36 1.47 1.38 -8.76
N VAL A 37 1.45 2.08 -7.62
CA VAL A 37 0.31 2.10 -6.72
C VAL A 37 -0.24 3.52 -6.65
N MET A 38 -1.57 3.63 -6.54
CA MET A 38 -2.26 4.90 -6.34
C MET A 38 -3.18 4.76 -5.12
N MET A 39 -3.30 5.84 -4.37
CA MET A 39 -4.26 5.91 -3.28
C MET A 39 -5.69 5.89 -3.85
N VAL A 40 -6.54 5.06 -3.24
CA VAL A 40 -7.98 5.13 -3.43
C VAL A 40 -8.53 6.11 -2.41
N CYS A 41 -9.23 7.14 -2.87
CA CYS A 41 -9.86 8.10 -1.97
C CYS A 41 -11.08 7.44 -1.30
N PRO A 42 -11.18 7.44 0.05
CA PRO A 42 -12.25 6.74 0.76
C PRO A 42 -13.63 7.32 0.45
N LYS A 43 -13.71 8.60 0.08
CA LYS A 43 -14.98 9.29 -0.16
C LYS A 43 -15.49 9.12 -1.59
N CYS A 44 -14.60 9.18 -2.59
CA CYS A 44 -15.01 9.04 -3.99
C CYS A 44 -14.79 7.63 -4.56
N GLY A 45 -14.19 6.71 -3.80
CA GLY A 45 -13.94 5.32 -4.19
C GLY A 45 -13.02 5.15 -5.41
N ARG A 46 -12.42 6.24 -5.89
CA ARG A 46 -11.61 6.26 -7.12
C ARG A 46 -10.15 6.47 -6.77
N ALA A 47 -9.28 5.89 -7.59
CA ALA A 47 -7.85 6.18 -7.56
C ALA A 47 -7.62 7.66 -7.92
N ALA A 48 -6.89 8.38 -7.06
CA ALA A 48 -6.62 9.81 -7.25
C ALA A 48 -5.23 10.21 -6.77
N ARG A 49 -4.69 11.29 -7.35
CA ARG A 49 -3.45 11.91 -6.89
C ARG A 49 -3.69 12.70 -5.60
N VAL A 50 -2.68 12.71 -4.74
CA VAL A 50 -2.68 13.47 -3.49
C VAL A 50 -2.15 14.88 -3.73
N GLY A 51 -2.80 15.87 -3.14
CA GLY A 51 -2.32 17.23 -2.93
C GLY A 51 -2.08 17.50 -1.45
N HIS A 52 -1.53 18.66 -1.15
CA HIS A 52 -1.33 19.12 0.22
C HIS A 52 -2.07 20.44 0.43
N GLY A 53 -2.75 20.55 1.56
CA GLY A 53 -3.35 21.79 2.05
C GLY A 53 -3.02 22.01 3.52
N TYR A 54 -3.33 23.20 4.01
CA TYR A 54 -3.22 23.54 5.42
C TYR A 54 -4.61 23.82 5.97
N LEU A 55 -4.90 23.27 7.15
CA LEU A 55 -6.07 23.65 7.94
C LEU A 55 -5.86 25.02 8.58
N ALA A 56 -6.93 25.63 9.08
CA ALA A 56 -6.87 26.90 9.83
C ALA A 56 -5.91 26.83 11.03
N ASP A 57 -5.77 25.65 11.63
CA ASP A 57 -4.88 25.38 12.76
C ASP A 57 -3.41 25.15 12.37
N GLY A 58 -3.05 25.38 11.10
CA GLY A 58 -1.69 25.19 10.57
C GLY A 58 -1.30 23.73 10.31
N THR A 59 -2.19 22.77 10.57
CA THR A 59 -1.90 21.35 10.35
C THR A 59 -1.89 21.00 8.86
N LYS A 60 -0.83 20.32 8.41
CA LYS A 60 -0.69 19.87 7.01
C LYS A 60 -1.56 18.63 6.76
N VAL A 61 -2.53 18.76 5.87
CA VAL A 61 -3.43 17.68 5.47
C VAL A 61 -3.17 17.22 4.05
N ARG A 62 -3.47 15.94 3.79
CA ARG A 62 -3.52 15.40 2.43
C ARG A 62 -4.90 15.69 1.86
N VAL A 63 -4.95 16.13 0.62
CA VAL A 63 -6.20 16.45 -0.08
C VAL A 63 -6.29 15.60 -1.33
N CYS A 64 -7.45 15.02 -1.59
CA CYS A 64 -7.73 14.34 -2.85
C CYS A 64 -7.80 15.39 -3.97
N LYS A 65 -6.92 15.34 -4.98
CA LYS A 65 -6.99 16.28 -6.11
C LYS A 65 -8.25 16.14 -6.97
N ARG A 66 -9.03 15.07 -6.79
CA ARG A 66 -10.22 14.78 -7.59
C ARG A 66 -11.50 15.33 -6.98
N CYS A 67 -11.73 15.11 -5.68
CA CYS A 67 -12.92 15.60 -4.98
C CYS A 67 -12.64 16.81 -4.08
N GLY A 68 -11.38 17.25 -3.96
CA GLY A 68 -11.00 18.38 -3.10
C GLY A 68 -11.04 18.08 -1.60
N GLU A 69 -11.32 16.83 -1.25
CA GLU A 69 -11.64 16.48 0.13
C GLU A 69 -10.41 16.03 0.91
N GLN A 70 -10.44 16.32 2.21
CA GLN A 70 -9.34 15.98 3.10
C GLN A 70 -9.30 14.48 3.35
N ILE A 71 -8.08 13.95 3.32
CA ILE A 71 -7.76 12.55 3.57
C ILE A 71 -7.00 12.55 4.89
N GLU A 72 -7.70 12.14 5.94
CA GLU A 72 -7.09 11.93 7.26
C GLU A 72 -6.12 10.73 7.22
N LYS A 73 -5.31 10.61 8.27
CA LYS A 73 -4.20 9.64 8.33
C LYS A 73 -4.70 8.22 8.48
#